data_AF-A0A3N5G6R0-F1
#
_entry.id   AF-A0A3N5G6R0-F1
#
_cell.length_a   1.000
_cell.length_b   1.000
_cell.length_c   1.000
_cell.angle_alpha   90.00
_cell.angle_beta   90.00
_cell.angle_gamma   90.00
#
_symmetry.space_group_name_H-M   'P 1'
#
loop_
_entity.id
_entity.type
_entity.pdbx_description
1 polymer ?
#
loop_
_entity_poly.entity_id
_entity_poly.type
_entity_poly.pdbx_seq_one_letter_code
_entity_poly.pdbx_strand_id
1 'polypeptide(L)'
;WRLYHDGRFDEAGTAFGRALAGDPRSLPALDGLGWSALRQKRTAMAKPYFERLLALYPEHPGALDGLALCLRAEGDTQAAVKIWERLVRYEPLTPGGFQHGAFRELGAVYAAQGDDRRALPYLARAVTRNPRDREALKLLHRTAGRLLSSPQPPVPLPEDVRPRLD
;
A
#
# COMPACT_ATOMS: atom_id res chain seq x y z
N TRP A 1 19.37 1.18 4.22
CA TRP A 1 18.39 2.22 3.81
C TRP A 1 18.99 3.38 3.03
N ARG A 2 20.16 3.96 3.39
CA ARG A 2 20.80 5.03 2.58
C ARG A 2 20.93 4.66 1.08
N LEU A 3 21.58 3.53 0.78
CA LEU A 3 21.72 3.02 -0.60
C LEU A 3 20.37 2.88 -1.34
N TYR A 4 19.32 2.49 -0.62
CA TYR A 4 17.97 2.36 -1.18
C TYR A 4 17.37 3.72 -1.56
N HIS A 5 17.51 4.73 -0.69
CA HIS A 5 17.02 6.08 -0.98
C HIS A 5 17.81 6.76 -2.09
N ASP A 6 19.09 6.43 -2.23
CA ASP A 6 19.96 6.88 -3.33
C ASP A 6 19.64 6.13 -4.66
N GLY A 7 18.69 5.21 -4.67
CA GLY A 7 18.29 4.44 -5.86
C GLY A 7 19.22 3.28 -6.22
N ARG A 8 20.23 2.98 -5.40
CA ARG A 8 21.24 1.94 -5.61
C ARG A 8 20.73 0.59 -5.09
N PHE A 9 19.69 0.07 -5.73
CA PHE A 9 18.92 -1.08 -5.20
C PHE A 9 19.70 -2.40 -5.17
N ASP A 10 20.58 -2.66 -6.14
CA ASP A 10 21.44 -3.87 -6.12
C ASP A 10 22.41 -3.84 -4.92
N GLU A 11 23.02 -2.68 -4.66
CA GLU A 11 23.93 -2.50 -3.53
C GLU A 11 23.20 -2.51 -2.19
N ALA A 12 22.00 -1.90 -2.15
CA ALA A 12 21.12 -1.99 -0.99
C ALA A 12 20.77 -3.46 -0.68
N GLY A 13 20.38 -4.24 -1.70
CA GLY A 13 20.10 -5.67 -1.57
C GLY A 13 21.31 -6.44 -1.04
N THR A 14 22.51 -6.15 -1.54
CA THR A 14 23.75 -6.76 -1.04
C THR A 14 24.01 -6.43 0.43
N ALA A 15 23.84 -5.17 0.82
CA ALA A 15 24.04 -4.74 2.20
C ALA A 15 23.01 -5.38 3.16
N PHE A 16 21.73 -5.41 2.78
CA PHE A 16 20.69 -6.07 3.56
C PHE A 16 20.89 -7.59 3.62
N GLY A 17 21.39 -8.22 2.55
CA GLY A 17 21.76 -9.64 2.53
C GLY A 17 22.85 -9.98 3.56
N ARG A 18 23.87 -9.12 3.71
CA ARG A 18 24.89 -9.27 4.76
C ARG A 18 24.29 -9.13 6.16
N ALA A 19 23.39 -8.17 6.36
CA ALA A 19 22.68 -8.01 7.63
C ALA A 19 21.84 -9.25 7.98
N LEU A 20 21.12 -9.81 7.00
CA LEU A 20 20.33 -11.03 7.18
C LEU A 20 21.20 -12.27 7.45
N ALA A 21 22.42 -12.33 6.90
CA ALA A 21 23.37 -13.41 7.19
C ALA A 21 23.86 -13.36 8.65
N GLY A 22 24.02 -12.16 9.23
CA GLY A 22 24.37 -11.98 10.64
C GLY A 22 23.20 -12.22 11.60
N ASP A 23 21.98 -11.87 11.19
CA ASP A 23 20.74 -12.16 11.91
C ASP A 23 19.64 -12.61 10.93
N PRO A 24 19.40 -13.93 10.81
CA PRO A 24 18.36 -14.48 9.93
C PRO A 24 16.93 -14.03 10.26
N ARG A 25 16.66 -13.43 11.42
CA ARG A 25 15.32 -12.95 11.80
C ARG A 25 15.22 -11.43 11.79
N SER A 26 16.23 -10.73 11.26
CA SER A 26 16.25 -9.28 11.18
C SER A 26 15.12 -8.75 10.30
N LEU A 27 14.07 -8.21 10.93
CA LEU A 27 12.94 -7.60 10.24
C LEU A 27 13.38 -6.47 9.29
N PRO A 28 14.27 -5.53 9.69
CA PRO A 28 14.74 -4.47 8.79
C PRO A 28 15.50 -5.00 7.57
N ALA A 29 16.24 -6.12 7.71
CA ALA A 29 16.96 -6.72 6.59
C ALA A 29 16.01 -7.41 5.61
N LEU A 30 15.02 -8.16 6.11
CA LEU A 30 13.97 -8.77 5.30
C LEU A 30 13.17 -7.71 4.54
N ASP A 31 12.76 -6.63 5.22
CA ASP A 31 12.03 -5.52 4.60
C ASP A 31 12.86 -4.85 3.52
N GLY A 32 14.12 -4.53 3.84
CA GLY A 32 15.06 -3.92 2.90
C GLY A 32 15.32 -4.78 1.66
N LEU A 33 15.44 -6.10 1.81
CA LEU A 33 15.59 -7.04 0.69
C LEU A 33 14.34 -7.08 -0.20
N GLY A 34 13.16 -7.20 0.41
CA GLY A 34 11.88 -7.19 -0.30
C GLY A 34 11.71 -5.91 -1.14
N TRP A 35 11.88 -4.74 -0.51
CA TRP A 35 11.77 -3.46 -1.23
C TRP A 35 12.83 -3.27 -2.29
N SER A 36 14.09 -3.65 -2.02
CA SER A 36 15.16 -3.55 -3.01
C SER A 36 14.88 -4.42 -4.23
N ALA A 37 14.32 -5.62 -4.06
CA ALA A 37 13.91 -6.50 -5.15
C ALA A 37 12.70 -5.95 -5.92
N LEU A 38 11.67 -5.42 -5.23
CA LEU A 38 10.51 -4.79 -5.88
C LEU A 38 10.91 -3.59 -6.74
N ARG A 39 11.81 -2.73 -6.25
CA ARG A 39 12.29 -1.56 -7.03
C ARG A 39 13.03 -1.95 -8.30
N GLN A 40 13.57 -3.16 -8.34
CA GLN A 40 14.20 -3.75 -9.52
C GLN A 40 13.23 -4.57 -10.37
N LYS A 41 11.92 -4.52 -10.07
CA LYS A 41 10.86 -5.31 -10.71
C LYS A 41 11.07 -6.83 -10.61
N ARG A 42 11.86 -7.28 -9.62
CA ARG A 42 12.10 -8.70 -9.34
C ARG A 42 11.06 -9.23 -8.35
N THR A 43 9.78 -9.17 -8.72
CA THR A 43 8.64 -9.49 -7.84
C THR A 43 8.76 -10.88 -7.22
N ALA A 44 9.13 -11.89 -8.03
CA ALA A 44 9.31 -13.27 -7.57
C ALA A 44 10.38 -13.42 -6.48
N MET A 45 11.39 -12.55 -6.47
CA MET A 45 12.41 -12.52 -5.40
C MET A 45 11.94 -11.73 -4.18
N ALA A 46 11.09 -10.72 -4.35
CA ALA A 46 10.65 -9.84 -3.27
C ALA A 46 9.63 -10.52 -2.34
N LYS A 47 8.64 -11.18 -2.93
CA LYS A 47 7.52 -11.84 -2.23
C LYS A 47 7.95 -12.72 -1.04
N PRO A 48 8.91 -13.67 -1.18
CA PRO A 48 9.30 -14.53 -0.06
C PRO A 48 9.92 -13.77 1.13
N TYR A 49 10.56 -12.61 0.89
CA TYR A 49 11.07 -11.80 2.00
C TYR A 49 9.95 -11.14 2.81
N PHE A 50 8.91 -10.64 2.14
CA PHE A 50 7.75 -10.08 2.82
C PHE A 50 6.93 -11.16 3.53
N GLU A 51 6.74 -12.32 2.92
CA GLU A 51 6.07 -13.46 3.56
C GLU A 51 6.81 -13.92 4.82
N ARG A 52 8.14 -14.05 4.75
CA ARG A 52 8.97 -14.40 5.91
C ARG A 52 8.90 -13.31 7.00
N LEU A 53 8.89 -12.04 6.61
CA LEU A 53 8.74 -10.95 7.57
C LEU A 53 7.38 -11.03 8.26
N LEU A 54 6.30 -11.25 7.51
CA LEU A 54 4.94 -11.37 8.04
C LEU A 54 4.75 -12.62 8.91
N ALA A 55 5.50 -13.70 8.66
CA ALA A 55 5.53 -14.86 9.54
C ALA A 55 6.14 -14.53 10.92
N LEU A 56 7.07 -13.56 10.98
CA LEU A 56 7.68 -13.09 12.22
C LEU A 56 6.88 -11.97 12.89
N TYR A 57 6.29 -11.09 12.08
CA TYR A 57 5.47 -9.96 12.54
C TYR A 57 4.27 -9.74 11.59
N PRO A 58 3.11 -10.37 11.88
CA PRO A 58 1.96 -10.43 10.98
C PRO A 58 1.29 -9.10 10.62
N GLU A 59 1.60 -8.04 11.36
CA GLU A 59 1.00 -6.71 11.20
C GLU A 59 2.02 -5.67 10.73
N HIS A 60 3.19 -6.10 10.25
CA HIS A 60 4.22 -5.18 9.75
C HIS A 60 3.71 -4.36 8.54
N PRO A 61 3.55 -3.03 8.67
CA PRO A 61 2.90 -2.23 7.63
C PRO A 61 3.63 -2.28 6.28
N GLY A 62 4.96 -2.15 6.31
CA GLY A 62 5.78 -2.17 5.10
C GLY A 62 5.75 -3.52 4.36
N ALA A 63 5.60 -4.63 5.09
CA ALA A 63 5.56 -5.95 4.46
C ALA A 63 4.18 -6.32 3.96
N LEU A 64 3.11 -5.85 4.63
CA LEU A 64 1.75 -5.94 4.09
C LEU A 64 1.65 -5.17 2.76
N ASP A 65 2.17 -3.94 2.71
CA ASP A 65 2.18 -3.14 1.47
C ASP A 65 3.03 -3.80 0.38
N GLY A 66 4.24 -4.26 0.74
CA GLY A 66 5.14 -4.96 -0.17
C GLY A 66 4.54 -6.25 -0.76
N LEU A 67 3.89 -7.08 0.06
CA LEU A 67 3.22 -8.30 -0.39
C LEU A 67 2.03 -7.98 -1.31
N ALA A 68 1.21 -6.99 -0.97
CA ALA A 68 0.09 -6.58 -1.82
C ALA A 68 0.57 -6.04 -3.19
N LEU A 69 1.66 -5.27 -3.22
CA LEU A 69 2.29 -4.85 -4.47
C LEU A 69 2.79 -6.05 -5.30
N CYS A 70 3.34 -7.08 -4.65
CA CYS A 70 3.75 -8.30 -5.33
C CYS A 70 2.54 -9.01 -5.97
N LEU A 71 1.47 -9.22 -5.21
CA LEU A 71 0.25 -9.87 -5.69
C LEU A 71 -0.39 -9.10 -6.85
N ARG A 72 -0.44 -7.77 -6.77
CA ARG A 72 -0.93 -6.94 -7.87
C ARG A 72 -0.06 -7.09 -9.12
N ALA A 73 1.26 -7.14 -8.98
CA ALA A 73 2.18 -7.34 -10.11
C ALA A 73 2.06 -8.75 -10.71
N GLU A 74 1.66 -9.75 -9.91
CA GLU A 74 1.34 -11.12 -10.35
C GLU A 74 -0.06 -11.23 -10.99
N GLY A 75 -0.85 -10.15 -11.00
CA GLY A 75 -2.20 -10.11 -11.56
C GLY A 75 -3.31 -10.42 -10.55
N ASP A 76 -2.97 -10.89 -9.34
CA ASP A 76 -3.93 -11.13 -8.26
C ASP A 76 -4.28 -9.82 -7.52
N THR A 77 -4.97 -8.94 -8.26
CA THR A 77 -5.40 -7.64 -7.76
C THR A 77 -6.41 -7.79 -6.62
N GLN A 78 -7.23 -8.84 -6.60
CA GLN A 78 -8.21 -9.04 -5.54
C GLN A 78 -7.55 -9.40 -4.20
N ALA A 79 -6.54 -10.28 -4.20
CA ALA A 79 -5.79 -10.57 -2.98
C ALA A 79 -5.02 -9.33 -2.49
N ALA A 80 -4.43 -8.55 -3.41
CA ALA A 80 -3.77 -7.29 -3.06
C ALA A 80 -4.72 -6.31 -2.35
N VAL A 81 -5.94 -6.12 -2.87
CA VAL A 81 -6.96 -5.25 -2.26
C VAL A 81 -7.28 -5.71 -0.83
N LYS A 82 -7.50 -7.01 -0.59
CA LYS A 82 -7.79 -7.52 0.75
C LYS A 82 -6.67 -7.21 1.75
N ILE A 83 -5.41 -7.31 1.32
CA ILE A 83 -4.25 -6.99 2.17
C ILE A 83 -4.18 -5.48 2.44
N TRP A 84 -4.35 -4.63 1.42
CA TRP A 84 -4.37 -3.19 1.63
C TRP A 84 -5.53 -2.71 2.50
N GLU A 85 -6.73 -3.28 2.34
CA GLU A 85 -7.89 -3.00 3.21
C GLU A 85 -7.63 -3.42 4.64
N ARG A 86 -6.96 -4.56 4.85
CA ARG A 86 -6.45 -4.94 6.16
C ARG A 86 -5.49 -3.89 6.70
N LEU A 87 -4.46 -3.51 5.93
CA LEU A 87 -3.44 -2.54 6.33
C LEU A 87 -4.03 -1.19 6.77
N VAL A 88 -4.94 -0.61 5.99
CA VAL A 88 -5.53 0.71 6.29
C VAL A 88 -6.49 0.69 7.49
N ARG A 89 -6.97 -0.48 7.93
CA ARG A 89 -7.79 -0.62 9.15
C ARG A 89 -6.96 -0.52 10.43
N TYR A 90 -5.70 -0.94 10.38
CA TYR A 90 -4.79 -0.94 11.54
C TYR A 90 -3.97 0.33 11.67
N GLU A 91 -4.03 1.24 10.69
CA GLU A 91 -3.24 2.46 10.75
C GLU A 91 -3.71 3.39 11.88
N PRO A 92 -2.79 3.79 12.79
CA PRO A 92 -3.07 4.82 13.77
C PRO A 92 -3.52 6.10 13.07
N LEU A 93 -4.58 6.73 13.58
CA LEU A 93 -5.10 8.02 13.08
C LEU A 93 -4.12 9.20 13.27
N THR A 94 -2.91 8.95 13.81
CA THR A 94 -1.94 9.98 14.16
C THR A 94 -1.09 10.42 12.94
N PRO A 95 -0.87 11.74 12.77
CA PRO A 95 0.16 12.25 11.86
C PRO A 95 1.53 11.70 12.26
N GLY A 96 2.25 11.07 11.32
CA GLY A 96 3.55 10.43 11.57
C GLY A 96 3.52 8.89 11.61
N GLY A 97 2.37 8.26 11.39
CA GLY A 97 2.26 6.81 11.16
C GLY A 97 3.10 6.32 9.98
N PHE A 98 3.34 5.02 9.91
CA PHE A 98 4.21 4.38 8.90
C PHE A 98 3.85 4.83 7.47
N GLN A 99 4.87 5.12 6.66
CA GLN A 99 4.68 5.50 5.27
C GLN A 99 4.41 4.26 4.42
N HIS A 100 3.23 4.16 3.82
CA HIS A 100 2.88 3.09 2.87
C HIS A 100 2.00 3.63 1.73
N GLY A 101 1.97 2.91 0.60
CA GLY A 101 1.23 3.29 -0.60
C GLY A 101 -0.25 2.91 -0.62
N ALA A 102 -0.72 2.11 0.35
CA ALA A 102 -2.02 1.43 0.33
C ALA A 102 -3.23 2.32 -0.04
N PHE A 103 -3.35 3.54 0.50
CA PHE A 103 -4.45 4.45 0.16
C PHE A 103 -4.48 4.81 -1.33
N ARG A 104 -3.30 5.11 -1.91
CA ARG A 104 -3.19 5.39 -3.35
C ARG A 104 -3.51 4.14 -4.17
N GLU A 105 -3.01 2.98 -3.74
CA GLU A 105 -3.22 1.71 -4.45
C GLU A 105 -4.70 1.30 -4.46
N LEU A 106 -5.40 1.31 -3.31
CA LEU A 106 -6.84 1.05 -3.22
C LEU A 106 -7.64 2.05 -4.07
N GLY A 107 -7.32 3.33 -3.94
CA GLY A 107 -7.95 4.39 -4.72
C GLY A 107 -7.78 4.20 -6.23
N ALA A 108 -6.58 3.83 -6.67
CA ALA A 108 -6.28 3.56 -8.07
C ALA A 108 -7.01 2.32 -8.60
N VAL A 109 -7.06 1.24 -7.81
CA VAL A 109 -7.77 0.00 -8.19
C VAL A 109 -9.26 0.25 -8.32
N TYR A 110 -9.89 0.89 -7.33
CA TYR A 110 -11.33 1.19 -7.39
C TYR A 110 -11.69 2.16 -8.52
N ALA A 111 -10.85 3.18 -8.76
CA ALA A 111 -11.04 4.10 -9.89
C ALA A 111 -10.93 3.38 -11.25
N ALA A 112 -10.02 2.41 -11.38
CA ALA A 112 -9.88 1.61 -12.59
C ALA A 112 -11.07 0.66 -12.83
N GLN A 113 -11.74 0.22 -11.75
CA GLN A 113 -12.97 -0.56 -11.81
C GLN A 113 -14.21 0.30 -12.09
N GLY A 114 -14.08 1.63 -12.19
CA GLY A 114 -15.20 2.56 -12.33
C GLY A 114 -15.97 2.79 -11.02
N ASP A 115 -15.49 2.25 -9.90
CA ASP A 115 -16.09 2.47 -8.59
C ASP A 115 -15.55 3.74 -7.95
N ASP A 116 -15.95 4.86 -8.53
CA ASP A 116 -15.50 6.19 -8.13
C ASP A 116 -15.90 6.51 -6.68
N ARG A 117 -16.98 5.90 -6.18
CA ARG A 117 -17.47 6.07 -4.81
C ARG A 117 -16.55 5.46 -3.77
N ARG A 118 -16.07 4.24 -4.01
CA ARG A 118 -15.04 3.63 -3.15
C ARG A 118 -13.67 4.27 -3.36
N ALA A 119 -13.35 4.68 -4.58
CA ALA A 119 -12.05 5.27 -4.89
C ALA A 119 -11.79 6.61 -4.19
N LEU A 120 -12.79 7.50 -4.18
CA LEU A 120 -12.66 8.88 -3.73
C LEU A 120 -12.12 9.03 -2.29
N PRO A 121 -12.67 8.37 -1.24
CA PRO A 121 -12.17 8.51 0.12
C PRO A 121 -10.72 8.03 0.28
N TYR A 122 -10.33 6.94 -0.41
CA TYR A 122 -8.95 6.45 -0.38
C TYR A 122 -7.98 7.43 -1.07
N LEU A 123 -8.35 7.97 -2.23
CA LEU A 123 -7.53 8.96 -2.93
C LEU A 123 -7.40 10.28 -2.15
N ALA A 124 -8.48 10.74 -1.51
CA ALA A 124 -8.45 11.90 -0.64
C ALA A 124 -7.49 11.68 0.52
N ARG A 125 -7.58 10.53 1.20
CA ARG A 125 -6.67 10.16 2.30
C ARG A 125 -5.22 10.07 1.85
N ALA A 126 -4.95 9.52 0.65
CA ALA A 126 -3.62 9.48 0.06
C ALA A 126 -3.02 10.89 -0.12
N VAL A 127 -3.80 11.83 -0.65
CA VAL A 127 -3.38 13.24 -0.82
C VAL A 127 -3.22 13.96 0.51
N THR A 128 -4.09 13.71 1.50
CA THR A 128 -3.93 14.28 2.84
C THR A 128 -2.62 13.84 3.49
N ARG A 129 -2.22 12.56 3.33
CA ARG A 129 -0.96 12.05 3.90
C ARG A 129 0.28 12.52 3.12
N ASN A 130 0.18 12.57 1.80
CA ASN A 130 1.24 13.07 0.93
C ASN A 130 0.67 14.05 -0.10
N PRO A 131 0.61 15.35 0.23
CA PRO A 131 0.11 16.38 -0.69
C PRO A 131 0.94 16.52 -1.97
N ARG A 132 2.12 15.89 -2.04
CA ARG A 132 3.02 15.89 -3.22
C ARG A 132 2.90 14.63 -4.06
N ASP A 133 2.04 13.68 -3.71
CA ASP A 133 1.76 12.50 -4.53
C ASP A 133 0.99 12.90 -5.80
N ARG A 134 1.73 13.16 -6.88
CA ARG A 134 1.17 13.63 -8.16
C ARG A 134 0.20 12.63 -8.77
N GLU A 135 0.42 11.33 -8.58
CA GLU A 135 -0.45 10.30 -9.13
C GLU A 135 -1.76 10.21 -8.34
N ALA A 136 -1.70 10.25 -6.99
CA ALA A 136 -2.89 10.34 -6.16
C ALA A 136 -3.71 11.60 -6.49
N LEU A 137 -3.06 12.75 -6.66
CA LEU A 137 -3.72 14.01 -7.07
C LEU A 137 -4.41 13.89 -8.43
N LYS A 138 -3.74 13.35 -9.45
CA LYS A 138 -4.32 13.15 -10.79
C LYS A 138 -5.51 12.19 -10.74
N LEU A 139 -5.40 11.09 -10.00
CA LEU A 139 -6.48 10.13 -9.83
C LEU A 139 -7.67 10.76 -9.10
N LEU A 140 -7.42 11.54 -8.04
CA LEU A 140 -8.45 12.22 -7.27
C LEU A 140 -9.25 13.19 -8.15
N HIS A 141 -8.58 14.06 -8.92
CA HIS A 141 -9.24 15.00 -9.81
C HIS A 141 -10.09 14.31 -10.87
N ARG A 142 -9.56 13.26 -11.51
CA ARG A 142 -10.31 12.50 -12.52
C ARG A 142 -11.54 11.80 -11.95
N THR A 143 -11.37 11.15 -10.79
CA THR A 143 -12.44 10.42 -10.09
C THR A 143 -13.53 11.36 -9.62
N ALA A 144 -13.16 12.51 -9.03
CA ALA A 144 -14.11 13.54 -8.62
C ALA A 144 -14.88 14.12 -9.83
N GLY A 145 -14.20 14.39 -10.93
CA GLY A 145 -14.83 14.87 -12.18
C GLY A 145 -15.87 13.90 -12.72
N ARG A 146 -15.54 12.60 -12.82
CA ARG A 146 -16.50 11.57 -13.26
C ARG A 146 -17.72 11.48 -12.35
N LEU A 147 -17.51 11.50 -11.03
CA LEU A 147 -18.61 11.41 -10.06
C LEU A 147 -19.56 12.63 -10.15
N LEU A 148 -19.01 13.82 -10.41
CA LEU A 148 -19.81 15.04 -10.63
C LEU A 148 -20.52 15.06 -11.99
N SER A 149 -19.92 14.48 -13.03
CA SER A 149 -20.51 14.39 -14.38
C SER A 149 -21.48 13.22 -14.56
N SER A 150 -21.52 12.26 -13.63
CA SER A 150 -22.46 11.14 -13.62
C SER A 150 -23.02 10.95 -12.21
N PRO A 151 -23.92 11.84 -11.75
CA PRO A 151 -24.56 11.73 -10.44
C PRO A 151 -25.42 10.47 -10.40
N GLN A 152 -24.86 9.37 -9.92
CA GLN A 152 -25.61 8.18 -9.56
C GLN A 152 -26.39 8.48 -8.26
N PRO A 153 -27.61 7.95 -8.06
CA PRO A 153 -28.37 8.13 -6.82
C PRO A 153 -27.54 7.64 -5.62
N PRO A 154 -27.60 8.29 -4.45
CA PRO A 154 -26.73 8.01 -3.30
C PRO A 154 -26.68 6.51 -2.98
N VAL A 155 -25.47 5.94 -2.75
CA VAL A 155 -25.38 4.61 -2.13
C VAL A 155 -25.86 4.79 -0.70
N PRO A 156 -26.88 4.04 -0.25
CA PRO A 156 -27.20 4.03 1.17
C PRO A 156 -25.97 3.55 1.94
N LEU A 157 -25.57 4.31 2.96
CA LEU A 157 -24.52 3.88 3.88
C LEU A 157 -24.87 2.46 4.39
N PRO A 158 -23.91 1.53 4.43
CA PRO A 158 -24.14 0.26 5.10
C PRO A 158 -24.47 0.53 6.58
N GLU A 159 -25.37 -0.28 7.15
CA GLU A 159 -26.04 -0.02 8.44
C GLU A 159 -25.07 0.11 9.63
N ASP A 160 -23.83 -0.33 9.47
CA ASP A 160 -22.73 -0.33 10.42
C ASP A 160 -22.07 1.04 10.67
N VAL A 161 -22.50 2.11 9.98
CA VAL A 161 -21.96 3.49 10.16
C VAL A 161 -23.00 4.48 10.69
N ARG A 162 -24.23 4.05 11.00
CA ARG A 162 -25.16 4.94 11.69
C ARG A 162 -24.71 5.08 13.16
N PRO A 163 -24.49 6.31 13.67
CA PRO A 163 -24.34 6.47 15.11
C PRO A 163 -25.61 5.94 15.76
N ARG A 164 -25.45 5.01 16.71
CA ARG A 164 -26.55 4.66 17.62
C ARG A 164 -26.90 5.95 18.36
N LEU A 165 -28.08 6.47 18.06
CA LEU A 165 -28.67 7.54 18.84
C LEU A 165 -29.22 6.89 20.10
N ASP A 166 -28.38 6.88 21.14
CA ASP A 166 -28.82 6.77 22.53
C ASP A 166 -28.67 8.15 23.18
#